data_AF-A0A1W9TAZ5-F1
#
_entry.id   AF-A0A1W9TAZ5-F1
#
_cell.length_a   1.000
_cell.length_b   1.000
_cell.length_c   1.000
_cell.angle_alpha   90.00
_cell.angle_beta   90.00
_cell.angle_gamma   90.00
#
_symmetry.space_group_name_H-M   'P 1'
#
loop_
_entity.id
_entity.type
_entity.pdbx_description
1 polymer ?
#
loop_
_entity_poly.entity_id
_entity_poly.type
_entity_poly.pdbx_seq_one_letter_code
_entity_poly.pdbx_strand_id
1 'polypeptide(L)' 'SEVAAISGSAPVVFNAANEAAVAAFLEGRIRFGQIVELIDHCLQAHTVQEHLTLEELLEIDTWAWREVAERLDRNTTIVN' A
#
# COMPACT_ATOMS: atom_id res chain seq x y z
N SER A 1 -3.00 -25.90 -10.92
CA SER A 1 -3.86 -24.73 -10.78
C SER A 1 -2.98 -23.51 -10.68
N GLU A 2 -2.90 -22.75 -11.77
CA GLU A 2 -2.14 -21.50 -11.94
C GLU A 2 -2.67 -20.40 -11.03
N VAL A 3 -2.45 -20.52 -9.73
CA VAL A 3 -2.45 -19.34 -8.87
C VAL A 3 -1.18 -18.62 -9.25
N ALA A 4 -1.33 -17.52 -10.00
CA ALA A 4 -0.27 -16.68 -10.51
C ALA A 4 0.86 -16.60 -9.50
N ALA A 5 2.08 -16.93 -9.94
CA ALA A 5 3.27 -16.77 -9.13
C ALA A 5 3.42 -15.27 -8.82
N ILE A 6 2.79 -14.83 -7.74
CA ILE A 6 3.10 -13.62 -7.02
C ILE A 6 4.51 -13.87 -6.49
N SER A 7 5.52 -13.61 -7.32
CA SER A 7 6.90 -13.79 -6.92
C SER A 7 7.26 -12.64 -6.00
N GLY A 8 7.28 -12.95 -4.71
CA GLY A 8 7.66 -12.03 -3.63
C GLY A 8 6.58 -11.04 -3.22
N SER A 9 6.94 -10.15 -2.31
CA SER A 9 5.99 -9.27 -1.60
C SER A 9 5.63 -7.98 -2.32
N ALA A 10 6.40 -7.56 -3.33
CA ALA A 10 6.14 -6.32 -4.09
C ALA A 10 4.73 -6.21 -4.70
N PRO A 11 4.19 -7.21 -5.42
CA PRO A 11 2.81 -7.19 -5.92
C PRO A 11 1.74 -7.10 -4.81
N VAL A 12 1.99 -7.67 -3.62
CA VAL A 12 1.08 -7.55 -2.48
C VAL A 12 1.06 -6.13 -1.94
N VAL A 13 2.25 -5.54 -1.74
CA VAL A 13 2.38 -4.14 -1.32
C VAL A 13 1.70 -3.20 -2.30
N PHE A 14 1.92 -3.40 -3.61
CA PHE A 14 1.27 -2.59 -4.64
C PHE A 14 -0.26 -2.65 -4.54
N ASN A 15 -0.82 -3.86 -4.45
CA ASN A 15 -2.27 -4.03 -4.42
C ASN A 15 -2.89 -3.41 -3.15
N ALA A 16 -2.33 -3.73 -1.99
CA ALA A 16 -2.79 -3.22 -0.70
C ALA A 16 -2.68 -1.68 -0.61
N ALA A 17 -1.56 -1.11 -1.05
CA ALA A 17 -1.37 0.35 -1.07
C ALA A 17 -2.35 1.03 -2.04
N ASN A 18 -2.61 0.42 -3.20
CA ASN A 18 -3.58 0.93 -4.16
C ASN A 18 -5.00 0.91 -3.60
N GLU A 19 -5.42 -0.17 -2.96
CA GLU A 19 -6.75 -0.27 -2.32
C GLU A 19 -6.93 0.79 -1.22
N ALA A 20 -5.93 0.95 -0.34
CA ALA A 20 -5.94 1.95 0.71
C ALA A 20 -5.98 3.39 0.16
N ALA A 21 -5.18 3.68 -0.86
CA ALA A 21 -5.14 5.01 -1.48
C ALA A 21 -6.43 5.32 -2.26
N VAL A 22 -6.99 4.35 -2.99
CA VAL A 22 -8.29 4.51 -3.68
C VAL A 22 -9.40 4.75 -2.66
N ALA A 23 -9.42 4.03 -1.53
CA ALA A 23 -10.38 4.28 -0.47
C ALA A 23 -10.30 5.74 0.04
N ALA A 24 -9.09 6.22 0.34
CA ALA A 24 -8.88 7.62 0.76
C ALA A 24 -9.28 8.64 -0.32
N PHE A 25 -9.08 8.33 -1.61
CA PHE A 25 -9.54 9.17 -2.71
C PHE A 25 -11.07 9.23 -2.79
N LEU A 26 -11.74 8.08 -2.65
CA LEU A 26 -13.21 8.00 -2.65
C LEU A 26 -13.82 8.71 -1.43
N GLU A 27 -13.11 8.75 -0.30
CA GLU A 27 -13.46 9.54 0.88
C GLU A 27 -13.16 11.05 0.74
N GLY A 28 -12.56 11.49 -0.38
CA GLY A 28 -12.19 12.88 -0.62
C GLY A 28 -11.00 13.37 0.19
N ARG A 29 -10.22 12.46 0.81
CA ARG A 29 -9.05 12.79 1.63
C ARG A 29 -7.81 13.11 0.81
N ILE A 30 -7.72 12.59 -0.42
CA ILE A 30 -6.60 12.83 -1.34
C ILE A 30 -7.09 13.11 -2.76
N ARG A 31 -6.21 13.68 -3.59
CA ARG A 31 -6.41 13.84 -5.04
C ARG A 31 -5.91 12.61 -5.80
N PHE A 32 -6.42 12.41 -7.02
CA PHE A 32 -6.05 11.28 -7.87
C PHE A 32 -4.53 11.07 -8.03
N GLY A 33 -3.76 12.15 -8.21
CA GLY A 33 -2.30 12.06 -8.36
C GLY A 33 -1.57 11.51 -7.11
N GLN A 34 -2.14 11.71 -5.93
CA GLN A 34 -1.57 11.24 -4.67
C GLN A 34 -1.72 9.72 -4.49
N ILE A 35 -2.57 9.05 -5.27
CA ILE A 35 -2.67 7.59 -5.28
C ILE A 35 -1.33 6.99 -5.70
N VAL A 36 -0.76 7.49 -6.79
CA VAL A 36 0.53 7.00 -7.31
C VAL A 36 1.66 7.32 -6.35
N GLU A 37 1.65 8.51 -5.72
CA GLU A 37 2.65 8.91 -4.72
C GLU A 37 2.63 7.98 -3.48
N LEU A 38 1.45 7.56 -3.03
CA LEU A 38 1.30 6.65 -1.89
C LEU A 38 1.74 5.23 -2.23
N ILE A 39 1.39 4.74 -3.42
CA ILE A 39 1.84 3.42 -3.90
C ILE A 39 3.38 3.39 -4.01
N ASP A 40 3.98 4.40 -4.64
CA ASP A 40 5.43 4.48 -4.78
C ASP A 40 6.12 4.58 -3.42
N HIS A 41 5.57 5.38 -2.50
CA HIS A 41 6.06 5.47 -1.12
C HIS A 41 6.07 4.10 -0.42
N CYS A 42 4.97 3.34 -0.48
CA CYS A 42 4.91 2.00 0.11
C CYS A 42 5.91 1.04 -0.54
N LEU A 43 6.07 1.07 -1.86
CA LEU A 43 7.05 0.22 -2.55
C LEU A 43 8.50 0.56 -2.17
N GLN A 44 8.82 1.85 -1.98
CA GLN A 44 10.14 2.30 -1.54
C GLN A 44 10.41 2.00 -0.06
N ALA A 45 9.38 2.08 0.80
CA ALA A 45 9.49 1.77 2.22
C ALA A 45 9.60 0.25 2.48
N HIS A 46 9.10 -0.57 1.56
CA HIS A 46 9.11 -2.02 1.69
C HIS A 46 10.44 -2.65 1.25
N THR A 47 10.93 -3.61 2.02
CA THR A 47 12.02 -4.48 1.56
C THR A 47 11.42 -5.74 0.93
N VAL A 48 11.65 -5.94 -0.37
CA VAL A 48 11.13 -7.10 -1.10
C VAL A 48 11.64 -8.40 -0.45
N GLN A 49 10.70 -9.31 -0.19
CA GLN A 49 10.91 -10.63 0.36
C GLN A 49 10.39 -11.66 -0.64
N GLU A 50 11.05 -12.82 -0.70
CA GLU A 50 10.65 -13.95 -1.54
C GLU A 50 10.31 -15.17 -0.69
N HIS A 51 9.68 -16.19 -1.30
CA HIS A 51 9.32 -17.46 -0.63
C HIS A 51 8.45 -17.28 0.62
N LEU A 52 7.42 -16.46 0.51
CA LEU A 52 6.53 -16.10 1.61
C LEU A 52 5.46 -17.16 1.86
N THR A 53 5.15 -17.36 3.13
CA THR A 53 3.95 -18.05 3.60
C THR A 53 2.71 -17.17 3.44
N LEU A 54 1.53 -17.78 3.52
CA LEU A 54 0.26 -17.02 3.48
C LEU A 54 0.15 -16.00 4.63
N GLU A 55 0.64 -16.35 5.81
CA GLU A 55 0.61 -15.47 6.99
C GLU A 55 1.46 -14.22 6.75
N GLU A 56 2.68 -14.38 6.24
CA GLU A 56 3.55 -13.25 5.89
C GLU A 56 2.93 -12.37 4.79
N LEU A 57 2.25 -12.95 3.79
CA LEU A 57 1.54 -12.18 2.77
C LEU A 57 0.43 -11.31 3.39
N LEU A 58 -0.32 -11.82 4.36
CA LEU A 58 -1.36 -11.07 5.08
C LEU A 58 -0.77 -9.98 5.99
N GLU A 59 0.39 -10.24 6.60
CA GLU A 59 1.12 -9.23 7.37
C GLU A 59 1.62 -8.09 6.49
N ILE A 60 2.14 -8.40 5.31
CA ILE A 60 2.59 -7.40 4.31
C ILE A 60 1.41 -6.56 3.83
N ASP A 61 0.27 -7.19 3.53
CA ASP A 61 -0.96 -6.49 3.17
C ASP A 61 -1.38 -5.50 4.27
N THR A 62 -1.48 -6.00 5.51
CA THR A 62 -1.81 -5.18 6.69
C THR A 62 -0.82 -4.04 6.91
N TRP A 63 0.47 -4.30 6.70
CA TRP A 63 1.53 -3.29 6.81
C TRP A 63 1.35 -2.18 5.78
N ALA A 64 1.07 -2.50 4.51
CA ALA A 64 0.89 -1.51 3.46
C ALA A 64 -0.31 -0.58 3.75
N TRP A 65 -1.42 -1.12 4.26
CA TRP A 65 -2.55 -0.32 4.74
C TRP A 65 -2.17 0.65 5.86
N ARG A 66 -1.39 0.19 6.84
CA ARG A 66 -0.90 1.03 7.94
C ARG A 66 0.03 2.12 7.43
N GLU A 67 0.96 1.80 6.54
CA GLU A 67 1.91 2.77 5.98
C GLU A 67 1.19 3.89 5.22
N VAL A 68 0.17 3.55 4.40
CA VAL A 68 -0.68 4.56 3.75
C VAL A 68 -1.39 5.43 4.78
N ALA A 69 -2.02 4.85 5.80
CA ALA A 69 -2.72 5.60 6.84
C ALA A 69 -1.78 6.56 7.58
N GLU A 70 -0.60 6.09 7.99
CA GLU A 70 0.41 6.93 8.63
C GLU A 70 0.87 8.08 7.71
N ARG A 71 1.05 7.81 6.41
CA ARG A 71 1.46 8.83 5.45
C ARG A 71 0.39 9.90 5.25
N LEU A 72 -0.89 9.50 5.23
CA LEU A 72 -2.02 10.42 5.18
C LEU A 72 -2.07 11.31 6.42
N ASP A 73 -1.90 10.75 7.61
CA ASP A 73 -1.92 11.50 8.87
C ASP A 73 -0.78 12.52 8.94
N ARG A 74 0.41 12.18 8.43
CA ARG A 74 1.56 13.09 8.32
C ARG A 74 1.33 14.24 7.32
N ASN A 75 0.60 13.98 6.23
CA ASN A 75 0.27 15.00 5.21
C ASN A 75 -0.99 15.82 5.54
N THR A 76 -1.76 15.46 6.57
CA THR A 76 -2.96 16.19 7.01
C THR A 76 -2.64 17.46 7.83
N THR A 77 -1.36 17.83 7.95
CA THR A 77 -0.98 19.13 8.52
C THR A 77 -1.17 20.25 7.48
N ILE A 78 -2.32 20.92 7.59
CA ILE A 78 -2.73 22.23 7.01
C ILE A 78 -3.39 22.18 5.63
N VAL A 79 -4.70 22.45 5.61
CA VAL A 79 -5.23 23.72 5.07
C VAL A 79 -6.42 24.17 5.94
N ASN A 80 -6.22 25.29 6.65
CA ASN A 80 -7.29 26.18 7.11
C ASN A 80 -7.93 26.87 5.90
#